data_AF-A0AAV3YJ39-F1
#
_entry.id   AF-A0AAV3YJ39-F1
#
_cell.length_a   1.000
_cell.length_b   1.000
_cell.length_c   1.000
_cell.angle_alpha   90.00
_cell.angle_beta   90.00
_cell.angle_gamma   90.00
#
_symmetry.space_group_name_H-M   'P 1'
#
loop_
_entity.id
_entity.type
_entity.pdbx_description
1 polymer ?
#
loop_
_entity_poly.entity_id
_entity_poly.type
_entity_poly.pdbx_seq_one_letter_code
_entity_poly.pdbx_strand_id
1 'polypeptide(L)'
;MLTFQENMVQEILPKWERWTYWVVGINGIFYSWWRVFVEGDALRKTHLHYGLHKKWSFLDRPYDLTDNEWTEWMINLKLYLILCLIHIATSQISRLLRFSVAVRLCGLVLCDLGCLCAFFGYKVVVFFLLKTLLVYVVSQLGSVAGIWIVLGAEIVVLTIPGVLKAQDLFIGPATQSGYYSALGFLILKLISFGVDNAQLVRKNLQNEKICVPSETTLNEKKITNTDDITQPNETTLTGNTNLNFLYLLETLLYIFYFPSFNRGPLIRIADFRLQIKTSFAAAELSPTFLPKNCLNILRNLMRLVFWMLFMEFSLHYLYFSALALNSVLNKLSFWALLAVGHLAGQFFMIKYMVIYGFAGQLGRFDGVNPYSEPRCISWIYSYTDMWRYFDVGLYKFITTYLYLPLGGSRRGLISQLAASGVVFLFIYLWHGGTRSLFIWCCGNYLVCIIEQFGVAAERSPLGESLVC
;
A
#
# COMPACT_ATOMS: atom_id res chain seq x y z
N MET A 1 9.89 2.12 46.13
CA MET A 1 8.43 1.99 46.30
C MET A 1 7.74 2.56 45.06
N LEU A 2 7.97 1.93 43.91
CA LEU A 2 7.46 2.35 42.58
C LEU A 2 6.81 1.12 41.94
N THR A 3 5.62 0.79 42.41
CA THR A 3 4.70 -0.19 41.81
C THR A 3 3.31 0.22 42.24
N PHE A 4 2.66 1.12 41.51
CA PHE A 4 1.20 1.26 41.55
C PHE A 4 0.71 1.91 40.25
N GLN A 5 -0.28 1.26 39.65
CA GLN A 5 -1.07 1.64 38.47
C GLN A 5 -0.44 1.45 37.09
N GLU A 6 -0.15 0.19 36.75
CA GLU A 6 -0.68 -0.31 35.47
C GLU A 6 -2.21 -0.16 35.55
N ASN A 7 -2.76 0.77 34.77
CA ASN A 7 -4.19 0.96 34.64
C ASN A 7 -4.81 -0.36 34.17
N MET A 8 -5.49 -1.03 35.09
CA MET A 8 -6.47 -2.07 34.77
C MET A 8 -7.50 -1.42 33.87
N VAL A 9 -7.44 -1.69 32.56
CA VAL A 9 -8.62 -1.57 31.71
C VAL A 9 -9.61 -2.54 32.33
N GLN A 10 -10.57 -2.02 33.10
CA GLN A 10 -11.69 -2.82 33.57
C GLN A 10 -12.31 -3.46 32.33
N GLU A 11 -12.24 -4.79 32.25
CA GLU A 11 -12.88 -5.51 31.16
C GLU A 11 -14.38 -5.20 31.24
N ILE A 12 -14.87 -4.39 30.30
CA ILE A 12 -16.23 -3.82 30.30
C ILE A 12 -17.30 -4.93 30.38
N LEU A 13 -16.98 -6.13 29.88
CA LEU A 13 -17.88 -7.29 29.86
C LEU A 13 -17.30 -8.49 30.61
N PRO A 14 -18.13 -9.25 31.36
CA PRO A 14 -17.74 -10.50 31.99
C PRO A 14 -17.11 -11.50 31.01
N LYS A 15 -16.20 -12.35 31.51
CA LYS A 15 -15.52 -13.39 30.71
C LYS A 15 -16.49 -14.34 30.01
N TRP A 16 -17.54 -14.77 30.70
CA TRP A 16 -18.54 -15.69 30.14
C TRP A 16 -19.29 -15.05 28.97
N GLU A 17 -19.62 -13.76 29.07
CA GLU A 17 -20.36 -13.04 28.03
C GLU A 17 -19.51 -12.89 26.77
N ARG A 18 -18.24 -12.48 26.92
CA ARG A 18 -17.30 -12.43 25.78
C ARG A 18 -17.12 -13.79 25.13
N TRP A 19 -17.01 -14.85 25.92
CA TRP A 19 -16.89 -16.21 25.40
C TRP A 19 -18.15 -16.62 24.64
N THR A 20 -19.33 -16.32 25.16
CA THR A 20 -20.60 -16.55 24.46
C THR A 20 -20.67 -15.78 23.14
N TYR A 21 -20.32 -14.50 23.11
CA TYR A 21 -20.26 -13.73 21.85
C TYR A 21 -19.27 -14.33 20.86
N TRP A 22 -18.12 -14.79 21.34
CA TRP A 22 -17.10 -15.42 20.51
C TRP A 22 -17.61 -16.72 19.89
N VAL A 23 -18.21 -17.59 20.69
CA VAL A 23 -18.79 -18.87 20.24
C VAL A 23 -19.94 -18.62 19.27
N VAL A 24 -20.90 -17.76 19.61
CA VAL A 24 -22.05 -17.46 18.75
C VAL A 24 -21.60 -16.82 17.44
N GLY A 25 -20.70 -15.84 17.49
CA GLY A 25 -20.18 -15.14 16.30
C GLY A 25 -19.45 -16.08 15.36
N ILE A 26 -18.54 -16.91 15.88
CA ILE A 26 -17.78 -17.86 15.06
C ILE A 26 -18.68 -18.94 14.46
N ASN A 27 -19.61 -19.49 15.24
CA ASN A 27 -20.57 -20.47 14.72
C ASN A 27 -21.48 -19.85 13.66
N GLY A 28 -21.90 -18.60 13.83
CA GLY A 28 -22.65 -17.86 12.82
C GLY A 28 -21.87 -17.70 11.50
N ILE A 29 -20.59 -17.36 11.58
CA ILE A 29 -19.71 -17.27 10.41
C ILE A 29 -19.58 -18.66 9.74
N PHE A 30 -19.27 -19.71 10.49
CA PHE A 30 -19.15 -21.07 9.92
C PHE A 30 -20.46 -21.56 9.31
N TYR A 31 -21.60 -21.32 9.96
CA TYR A 31 -22.91 -21.66 9.41
C TYR A 31 -23.15 -20.91 8.09
N SER A 32 -22.86 -19.62 8.04
CA SER A 32 -23.04 -18.82 6.83
C SER A 32 -22.12 -19.30 5.68
N TRP A 33 -20.88 -19.70 5.98
CA TRP A 33 -19.97 -20.28 4.97
C TRP A 33 -20.44 -21.65 4.50
N TRP A 34 -20.96 -22.47 5.41
CA TRP A 34 -21.59 -23.74 5.06
C TRP A 34 -22.77 -23.54 4.12
N ARG A 35 -23.61 -22.51 4.36
CA ARG A 35 -24.71 -22.15 3.45
C ARG A 35 -24.22 -21.77 2.06
N VAL A 36 -23.15 -20.98 1.95
CA VAL A 36 -22.52 -20.66 0.66
C VAL A 36 -21.99 -21.89 -0.04
N PHE A 37 -21.35 -22.81 0.68
CA PHE A 37 -20.90 -24.07 0.09
C PHE A 37 -22.07 -24.87 -0.49
N VAL A 38 -23.13 -25.09 0.29
CA VAL A 38 -24.28 -25.91 -0.13
C VAL A 38 -24.98 -25.29 -1.33
N GLU A 39 -25.31 -24.01 -1.24
CA GLU A 39 -26.06 -23.30 -2.28
C GLU A 39 -25.20 -23.03 -3.52
N GLY A 40 -23.92 -22.72 -3.34
CA GLY A 40 -22.95 -22.60 -4.42
C GLY A 40 -22.77 -23.91 -5.19
N ASP A 41 -22.67 -25.05 -4.50
CA ASP A 41 -22.55 -26.36 -5.14
C ASP A 41 -23.83 -26.74 -5.91
N ALA A 42 -25.01 -26.39 -5.37
CA ALA A 42 -26.29 -26.61 -6.05
C ALA A 42 -26.43 -25.78 -7.33
N LEU A 43 -25.91 -24.55 -7.33
CA LEU A 43 -25.98 -23.63 -8.48
C LEU A 43 -24.86 -23.86 -9.51
N ARG A 44 -23.79 -24.59 -9.17
CA ARG A 44 -22.56 -24.63 -9.99
C ARG A 44 -22.77 -25.09 -11.43
N LYS A 45 -23.63 -26.11 -11.65
CA LYS A 45 -23.83 -26.70 -12.99
C LYS A 45 -24.83 -25.92 -13.85
N THR A 46 -25.74 -25.19 -13.21
CA THR A 46 -26.92 -24.60 -13.85
C THR A 46 -26.84 -23.09 -14.00
N HIS A 47 -26.00 -22.42 -13.20
CA HIS A 47 -25.93 -20.97 -13.20
C HIS A 47 -24.51 -20.39 -13.12
N LEU A 48 -23.51 -21.16 -12.69
CA LEU A 48 -22.09 -20.72 -12.63
C LEU A 48 -21.33 -21.16 -13.88
N HIS A 49 -21.83 -20.77 -15.06
CA HIS A 49 -21.23 -21.14 -16.35
C HIS A 49 -19.90 -20.41 -16.60
N TYR A 50 -19.72 -19.22 -16.01
CA TYR A 50 -18.50 -18.44 -16.17
C TYR A 50 -17.59 -18.55 -14.95
N GLY A 51 -16.33 -18.91 -15.19
CA GLY A 51 -15.23 -18.81 -14.24
C GLY A 51 -14.91 -20.04 -13.40
N LEU A 52 -15.70 -21.12 -13.51
CA LEU A 52 -15.40 -22.39 -12.85
C LEU A 52 -14.61 -23.33 -13.77
N HIS A 53 -13.42 -23.75 -13.35
CA HIS A 53 -12.53 -24.61 -14.16
C HIS A 53 -11.94 -25.76 -13.35
N LYS A 54 -11.55 -26.87 -14.00
CA LYS A 54 -10.78 -27.93 -13.33
C LYS A 54 -9.31 -27.48 -13.23
N LYS A 55 -8.78 -27.41 -12.01
CA LYS A 55 -7.40 -26.99 -11.73
C LYS A 55 -6.53 -28.12 -11.20
N TRP A 56 -6.94 -28.77 -10.12
CA TRP A 56 -6.21 -29.89 -9.52
C TRP A 56 -6.70 -31.22 -10.07
N SER A 57 -5.77 -32.07 -10.53
CA SER A 57 -6.10 -33.40 -11.08
C SER A 57 -6.60 -34.37 -10.02
N PHE A 58 -6.09 -34.25 -8.79
CA PHE A 58 -6.43 -35.12 -7.66
C PHE A 58 -7.75 -34.73 -6.96
N LEU A 59 -8.29 -33.55 -7.23
CA LEU A 59 -9.52 -33.06 -6.62
C LEU A 59 -10.61 -32.92 -7.68
N ASP A 60 -11.66 -33.72 -7.60
CA ASP A 60 -12.78 -33.67 -8.55
C ASP A 60 -13.81 -32.58 -8.18
N ARG A 61 -13.31 -31.36 -7.99
CA ARG A 61 -14.14 -30.17 -7.77
C ARG A 61 -13.65 -29.02 -8.67
N PRO A 62 -14.57 -28.23 -9.26
CA PRO A 62 -14.17 -27.05 -9.99
C PRO A 62 -13.53 -26.03 -9.04
N TYR A 63 -12.71 -25.15 -9.61
CA TYR A 63 -12.00 -24.06 -8.98
C TYR A 63 -12.58 -22.73 -9.47
N ASP A 64 -12.80 -21.80 -8.55
CA ASP A 64 -13.21 -20.43 -8.87
C ASP A 64 -12.02 -19.59 -9.36
N LEU A 65 -11.99 -19.31 -10.66
CA LEU A 65 -10.97 -18.51 -11.35
C LEU A 65 -11.42 -17.06 -11.59
N THR A 66 -12.51 -16.60 -10.97
CA THR A 66 -13.11 -15.30 -11.32
C THR A 66 -12.41 -14.07 -10.75
N ASP A 67 -11.57 -14.21 -9.72
CA ASP A 67 -10.74 -13.10 -9.25
C ASP A 67 -9.51 -12.94 -10.17
N ASN A 68 -9.57 -11.94 -11.05
CA ASN A 68 -8.51 -11.67 -12.02
C ASN A 68 -7.17 -11.34 -11.36
N GLU A 69 -7.18 -10.57 -10.27
CA GLU A 69 -5.95 -10.11 -9.61
C GLU A 69 -5.17 -11.28 -9.01
N TRP A 70 -5.85 -12.15 -8.26
CA TRP A 70 -5.26 -13.35 -7.67
C TRP A 70 -4.80 -14.33 -8.74
N THR A 71 -5.65 -14.58 -9.74
CA THR A 71 -5.33 -15.51 -10.83
C THR A 71 -4.08 -15.05 -11.59
N GLU A 72 -4.01 -13.78 -11.95
CA GLU A 72 -2.86 -13.20 -12.62
C GLU A 72 -1.59 -13.26 -11.77
N TRP A 73 -1.70 -12.99 -10.47
CA TRP A 73 -0.57 -13.07 -9.56
C TRP A 73 -0.06 -14.52 -9.45
N MET A 74 -0.95 -15.50 -9.32
CA MET A 74 -0.59 -16.92 -9.24
C MET A 74 0.08 -17.42 -10.53
N ILE A 75 -0.39 -16.99 -11.71
CA ILE A 75 0.24 -17.33 -13.00
C ILE A 75 1.68 -16.80 -13.07
N ASN A 76 1.90 -15.57 -12.61
CA ASN A 76 3.20 -14.90 -12.67
C ASN A 76 4.11 -15.16 -11.46
N LEU A 77 3.62 -15.87 -10.44
CA LEU A 77 4.31 -16.08 -9.16
C LEU A 77 5.70 -16.68 -9.33
N LYS A 78 5.84 -17.70 -10.18
CA LYS A 78 7.13 -18.36 -10.43
C LYS A 78 8.16 -17.38 -10.99
N LEU A 79 7.78 -16.60 -12.00
CA LEU A 79 8.66 -15.60 -12.61
C LEU A 79 9.02 -14.51 -11.60
N TYR A 80 8.03 -13.99 -10.87
CA TYR A 80 8.23 -12.98 -9.83
C TYR A 80 9.23 -13.44 -8.76
N LEU A 81 9.10 -14.68 -8.26
CA LEU A 81 10.01 -15.23 -7.24
C LEU A 81 11.43 -15.39 -7.78
N ILE A 82 11.60 -15.88 -9.01
CA ILE A 82 12.93 -16.01 -9.64
C ILE A 82 13.61 -14.64 -9.75
N LEU A 83 12.89 -13.62 -10.23
CA LEU A 83 13.43 -12.27 -10.38
C LEU A 83 13.74 -11.63 -9.02
N CYS A 84 12.92 -11.86 -7.99
CA CYS A 84 13.25 -11.44 -6.63
C CYS A 84 14.50 -12.13 -6.07
N LEU A 85 14.69 -13.41 -6.36
CA LEU A 85 15.91 -14.12 -5.96
C LEU A 85 17.16 -13.57 -6.68
N ILE A 86 17.04 -13.17 -7.95
CA ILE A 86 18.12 -12.49 -8.69
C ILE A 86 18.45 -11.15 -8.04
N HIS A 87 17.45 -10.35 -7.69
CA HIS A 87 17.64 -9.11 -6.93
C HIS A 87 18.36 -9.35 -5.60
N ILE A 88 17.82 -10.26 -4.78
CA ILE A 88 18.37 -10.57 -3.45
C ILE A 88 19.80 -11.07 -3.57
N ALA A 89 20.09 -11.97 -4.51
CA ALA A 89 21.43 -12.47 -4.77
C ALA A 89 22.38 -11.32 -5.12
N THR A 90 21.96 -10.41 -6.01
CA THR A 90 22.74 -9.22 -6.38
C THR A 90 23.02 -8.34 -5.15
N SER A 91 22.00 -8.09 -4.32
CA SER A 91 22.14 -7.33 -3.07
C SER A 91 23.10 -7.98 -2.09
N GLN A 92 22.96 -9.29 -1.80
CA GLN A 92 23.81 -9.99 -0.84
C GLN A 92 25.25 -10.19 -1.35
N ILE A 93 25.44 -10.45 -2.64
CA ILE A 93 26.78 -10.52 -3.25
C ILE A 93 27.46 -9.15 -3.16
N SER A 94 26.75 -8.06 -3.47
CA SER A 94 27.31 -6.70 -3.37
C SER A 94 27.75 -6.32 -1.95
N ARG A 95 27.06 -6.86 -0.93
CA ARG A 95 27.44 -6.73 0.49
C ARG A 95 28.67 -7.53 0.83
N LEU A 96 28.70 -8.80 0.43
CA LEU A 96 29.80 -9.71 0.72
C LEU A 96 31.11 -9.22 0.10
N LEU A 97 31.05 -8.72 -1.14
CA LEU A 97 32.19 -8.17 -1.87
C LEU A 97 32.58 -6.75 -1.44
N ARG A 98 31.89 -6.16 -0.45
CA ARG A 98 32.16 -4.82 0.10
C ARG A 98 32.24 -3.72 -0.97
N PHE A 99 31.35 -3.78 -1.96
CA PHE A 99 31.26 -2.71 -2.95
C PHE A 99 30.88 -1.38 -2.30
N SER A 100 31.38 -0.28 -2.85
CA SER A 100 31.01 1.06 -2.38
C SER A 100 29.51 1.30 -2.55
N VAL A 101 28.94 2.20 -1.73
CA VAL A 101 27.52 2.56 -1.77
C VAL A 101 27.04 2.89 -3.19
N ALA A 102 27.82 3.67 -3.95
CA ALA A 102 27.48 4.05 -5.32
C ALA A 102 27.40 2.84 -6.26
N VAL A 103 28.38 1.92 -6.19
CA VAL A 103 28.41 0.71 -7.03
C VAL A 103 27.25 -0.22 -6.67
N ARG A 104 26.93 -0.35 -5.37
CA ARG A 104 25.80 -1.15 -4.89
C ARG A 104 24.47 -0.61 -5.40
N LEU A 105 24.23 0.69 -5.24
CA LEU A 105 23.00 1.32 -5.72
C LEU A 105 22.87 1.19 -7.25
N CYS A 106 23.94 1.47 -7.99
CA CYS A 106 23.95 1.34 -9.45
C CYS A 106 23.64 -0.09 -9.90
N GLY A 107 24.30 -1.09 -9.30
CA GLY A 107 24.06 -2.50 -9.58
C GLY A 107 22.63 -2.94 -9.29
N LEU A 108 22.05 -2.48 -8.18
CA LEU A 108 20.66 -2.79 -7.82
C LEU A 108 19.66 -2.11 -8.76
N VAL A 109 19.86 -0.84 -9.11
CA VAL A 109 18.99 -0.14 -10.07
C VAL A 109 19.00 -0.84 -11.44
N LEU A 110 20.18 -1.20 -11.95
CA LEU A 110 20.30 -1.91 -13.22
C LEU A 110 19.67 -3.31 -13.15
N CYS A 111 19.87 -4.03 -12.05
CA CYS A 111 19.23 -5.33 -11.81
C CYS A 111 17.70 -5.20 -11.80
N ASP A 112 17.15 -4.21 -11.11
CA ASP A 112 15.71 -4.00 -10.99
C ASP A 112 15.07 -3.58 -12.31
N LEU A 113 15.71 -2.68 -13.06
CA LEU A 113 15.25 -2.35 -14.41
C LEU A 113 15.29 -3.57 -15.33
N GLY A 114 16.31 -4.43 -15.21
CA GLY A 114 16.38 -5.71 -15.92
C GLY A 114 15.25 -6.66 -15.53
N CYS A 115 14.95 -6.80 -14.24
CA CYS A 115 13.85 -7.62 -13.74
C CYS A 115 12.50 -7.10 -14.22
N LEU A 116 12.29 -5.78 -14.22
CA LEU A 116 11.09 -5.15 -14.75
C LEU A 116 10.95 -5.34 -16.27
N CYS A 117 12.05 -5.25 -17.02
CA CYS A 117 12.05 -5.55 -18.46
C CYS A 117 11.67 -7.01 -18.72
N ALA A 118 12.15 -7.94 -17.90
CA ALA A 118 11.79 -9.36 -18.02
C ALA A 118 10.32 -9.63 -17.64
N PHE A 119 9.77 -8.87 -16.68
CA PHE A 119 8.41 -9.06 -16.19
C PHE A 119 7.35 -8.36 -17.04
N PHE A 120 7.56 -7.09 -17.43
CA PHE A 120 6.59 -6.26 -18.16
C PHE A 120 6.98 -5.96 -19.62
N GLY A 121 8.21 -6.26 -20.02
CA GLY A 121 8.75 -5.87 -21.33
C GLY A 121 9.39 -4.48 -21.32
N TYR A 122 10.42 -4.30 -22.17
CA TYR A 122 11.23 -3.08 -22.21
C TYR A 122 10.43 -1.82 -22.57
N LYS A 123 9.39 -1.91 -23.42
CA LYS A 123 8.56 -0.76 -23.80
C LYS A 123 7.84 -0.14 -22.60
N VAL A 124 7.36 -0.98 -21.68
CA VAL A 124 6.71 -0.54 -20.43
C VAL A 124 7.71 0.17 -19.54
N VAL A 125 8.92 -0.39 -19.38
CA VAL A 125 9.97 0.21 -18.56
C VAL A 125 10.44 1.56 -19.12
N VAL A 126 10.64 1.66 -20.44
CA VAL A 126 10.95 2.94 -21.10
C VAL A 126 9.87 3.97 -20.82
N PHE A 127 8.59 3.59 -20.91
CA PHE A 127 7.48 4.48 -20.61
C PHE A 127 7.48 4.94 -19.14
N PHE A 128 7.75 4.04 -18.20
CA PHE A 128 7.86 4.39 -16.78
C PHE A 128 9.05 5.29 -16.47
N LEU A 129 10.19 5.11 -17.15
CA LEU A 129 11.35 5.99 -17.06
C LEU A 129 11.05 7.39 -17.59
N LEU A 130 10.33 7.51 -18.71
CA LEU A 130 9.91 8.80 -19.26
C LEU A 130 8.99 9.57 -18.29
N LYS A 131 8.04 8.87 -17.66
CA LYS A 131 7.18 9.46 -16.61
C LYS A 131 7.98 9.91 -15.39
N THR A 132 8.93 9.08 -14.98
CA THR A 132 9.84 9.40 -13.86
C THR A 132 10.67 10.64 -14.17
N LEU A 133 11.20 10.75 -15.39
CA LEU A 133 11.95 11.92 -15.86
C LEU A 133 11.08 13.18 -15.87
N LEU A 134 9.84 13.09 -16.36
CA LEU A 134 8.90 14.21 -16.36
C LEU A 134 8.66 14.74 -14.94
N VAL A 135 8.34 13.85 -13.98
CA VAL A 135 8.12 14.23 -12.58
C VAL A 135 9.39 14.79 -11.95
N TYR A 136 10.56 14.21 -12.26
CA TYR A 136 11.85 14.72 -11.80
C TYR A 136 12.05 16.17 -12.26
N VAL A 137 11.89 16.46 -13.56
CA VAL A 137 12.05 17.82 -14.12
C VAL A 137 11.09 18.80 -13.44
N VAL A 138 9.82 18.44 -13.28
CA VAL A 138 8.81 19.29 -12.64
C VAL A 138 9.13 19.53 -11.16
N SER A 139 9.68 18.53 -10.47
CA SER A 139 10.06 18.67 -9.06
C SER A 139 11.21 19.65 -8.83
N GLN A 140 12.09 19.84 -9.82
CA GLN A 140 13.17 20.84 -9.76
C GLN A 140 12.64 22.29 -9.79
N LEU A 141 11.37 22.50 -10.16
CA LEU A 141 10.73 23.83 -10.11
C LEU A 141 10.32 24.24 -8.68
N GLY A 142 10.41 23.34 -7.69
CA GLY A 142 10.00 23.61 -6.31
C GLY A 142 8.49 23.77 -6.11
N SER A 143 7.67 23.38 -7.09
CA SER A 143 6.22 23.56 -7.09
C SER A 143 5.47 22.26 -6.79
N VAL A 144 4.96 22.13 -5.56
CA VAL A 144 4.07 21.01 -5.17
C VAL A 144 2.80 20.99 -6.01
N ALA A 145 2.25 22.16 -6.37
CA ALA A 145 1.09 22.25 -7.24
C ALA A 145 1.40 21.72 -8.66
N GLY A 146 2.60 21.99 -9.19
CA GLY A 146 3.04 21.46 -10.48
C GLY A 146 3.07 19.92 -10.50
N ILE A 147 3.53 19.30 -9.43
CA ILE A 147 3.53 17.84 -9.27
C ILE A 147 2.11 17.28 -9.32
N TRP A 148 1.18 17.87 -8.57
CA TRP A 148 -0.22 17.45 -8.56
C TRP A 148 -0.94 17.70 -9.90
N ILE A 149 -0.59 18.77 -10.63
CA ILE A 149 -1.15 19.01 -11.96
C ILE A 149 -0.71 17.91 -12.92
N VAL A 150 0.58 17.59 -12.96
CA VAL A 150 1.11 16.57 -13.87
C VAL A 150 0.55 15.19 -13.52
N LEU A 151 0.66 14.76 -12.27
CA LEU A 151 0.21 13.43 -11.85
C LEU A 151 -1.32 13.31 -11.82
N GLY A 152 -2.03 14.40 -11.51
CA GLY A 152 -3.49 14.46 -11.61
C GLY A 152 -3.97 14.34 -13.06
N ALA A 153 -3.29 15.01 -14.01
CA ALA A 153 -3.57 14.83 -15.42
C ALA A 153 -3.30 13.38 -15.87
N GLU A 154 -2.24 12.74 -15.38
CA GLU A 154 -1.98 11.32 -15.68
C GLU A 154 -3.10 10.41 -15.17
N ILE A 155 -3.59 10.61 -13.94
CA ILE A 155 -4.70 9.83 -13.37
C ILE A 155 -5.99 10.03 -14.19
N VAL A 156 -6.32 11.26 -14.56
CA VAL A 156 -7.51 11.57 -15.38
C VAL A 156 -7.38 10.98 -16.78
N VAL A 157 -6.19 11.02 -17.38
CA VAL A 157 -5.95 10.42 -18.70
C VAL A 157 -6.19 8.91 -18.69
N LEU A 158 -5.96 8.22 -17.57
CA LEU A 158 -6.28 6.80 -17.42
C LEU A 158 -7.78 6.48 -17.39
N THR A 159 -8.65 7.48 -17.28
CA THR A 159 -10.10 7.28 -17.40
C THR A 159 -10.62 7.53 -18.81
N ILE A 160 -9.75 7.92 -19.77
CA ILE A 160 -10.14 8.26 -21.14
C ILE A 160 -9.88 7.07 -22.08
N PRO A 161 -10.92 6.41 -22.63
CA PRO A 161 -10.76 5.20 -23.45
C PRO A 161 -9.87 5.38 -24.68
N GLY A 162 -9.92 6.56 -25.32
CA GLY A 162 -9.10 6.86 -26.48
C GLY A 162 -7.60 6.87 -26.16
N VAL A 163 -7.20 7.36 -24.99
CA VAL A 163 -5.80 7.37 -24.58
C VAL A 163 -5.35 5.99 -24.14
N LEU A 164 -6.21 5.22 -23.45
CA LEU A 164 -5.93 3.83 -23.11
C LEU A 164 -5.60 3.01 -24.37
N LYS A 165 -6.44 3.14 -25.41
CA LYS A 165 -6.22 2.47 -26.70
C LYS A 165 -4.92 2.89 -27.38
N ALA A 166 -4.54 4.16 -27.28
CA ALA A 166 -3.27 4.64 -27.83
C ALA A 166 -2.05 4.10 -27.05
N GLN A 167 -2.15 4.02 -25.72
CA GLN A 167 -1.12 3.40 -24.89
C GLN A 167 -0.99 1.90 -25.20
N ASP A 168 -2.12 1.20 -25.35
CA ASP A 168 -2.16 -0.22 -25.72
C ASP A 168 -1.47 -0.48 -27.06
N LEU A 169 -1.64 0.41 -28.04
CA LEU A 169 -1.00 0.28 -29.34
C LEU A 169 0.54 0.41 -29.24
N PHE A 170 1.03 1.30 -28.39
CA PHE A 170 2.47 1.48 -28.18
C PHE A 170 3.09 0.29 -27.42
N ILE A 171 2.45 -0.09 -26.31
CA ILE A 171 2.91 -1.14 -25.39
C ILE A 171 2.85 -2.52 -26.07
N GLY A 172 1.74 -2.80 -26.77
CA GLY A 172 1.46 -4.05 -27.46
C GLY A 172 0.61 -5.03 -26.62
N PRO A 173 -0.11 -5.96 -27.26
CA PRO A 173 -1.03 -6.88 -26.57
C PRO A 173 -0.34 -7.93 -25.68
N ALA A 174 0.94 -8.26 -25.94
CA ALA A 174 1.68 -9.28 -25.18
C ALA A 174 2.19 -8.79 -23.80
N THR A 175 2.09 -7.50 -23.52
CA THR A 175 2.65 -6.81 -22.33
C THR A 175 1.56 -6.18 -21.45
N GLN A 176 0.29 -6.53 -21.68
CA GLN A 176 -0.85 -5.93 -20.99
C GLN A 176 -1.09 -6.47 -19.57
N SER A 177 -0.64 -7.69 -19.25
CA SER A 177 -0.88 -8.28 -17.94
C SER A 177 -0.21 -7.45 -16.85
N GLY A 178 -1.02 -6.73 -16.07
CA GLY A 178 -0.57 -6.03 -14.87
C GLY A 178 0.02 -4.65 -15.12
N TYR A 179 0.07 -4.17 -16.38
CA TYR A 179 0.59 -2.84 -16.72
C TYR A 179 -0.14 -1.71 -15.97
N TYR A 180 -1.47 -1.68 -16.02
CA TYR A 180 -2.26 -0.62 -15.37
C TYR A 180 -2.14 -0.68 -13.84
N SER A 181 -2.04 -1.89 -13.28
CA SER A 181 -1.77 -2.09 -11.85
C SER A 181 -0.40 -1.51 -11.49
N ALA A 182 0.65 -1.85 -12.24
CA ALA A 182 2.00 -1.34 -12.05
C ALA A 182 2.09 0.19 -12.22
N LEU A 183 1.37 0.76 -13.19
CA LEU A 183 1.27 2.20 -13.39
C LEU A 183 0.61 2.89 -12.19
N GLY A 184 -0.44 2.28 -11.63
CA GLY A 184 -1.08 2.77 -10.41
C GLY A 184 -0.09 2.87 -9.23
N PHE A 185 0.73 1.84 -9.01
CA PHE A 185 1.78 1.87 -7.99
C PHE A 185 2.90 2.86 -8.32
N LEU A 186 3.31 2.97 -9.58
CA LEU A 186 4.29 3.96 -10.03
C LEU A 186 3.82 5.38 -9.71
N ILE A 187 2.57 5.73 -10.01
CA ILE A 187 2.01 7.05 -9.71
C ILE A 187 2.10 7.36 -8.22
N LEU A 188 1.77 6.42 -7.32
CA LEU A 188 1.90 6.62 -5.88
C LEU A 188 3.35 6.88 -5.46
N LYS A 189 4.31 6.12 -6.00
CA LYS A 189 5.74 6.34 -5.74
C LYS A 189 6.21 7.70 -6.28
N LEU A 190 5.74 8.11 -7.46
CA LEU A 190 6.05 9.40 -8.07
C LEU A 190 5.44 10.59 -7.31
N ILE A 191 4.25 10.45 -6.72
CA ILE A 191 3.69 11.47 -5.82
C ILE A 191 4.61 11.61 -4.60
N SER A 192 4.97 10.50 -3.97
CA SER A 192 5.82 10.51 -2.77
C SER A 192 7.18 11.16 -3.05
N PHE A 193 7.85 10.76 -4.13
CA PHE A 193 9.10 11.38 -4.57
C PHE A 193 8.92 12.85 -4.96
N GLY A 194 7.98 13.14 -5.87
CA GLY A 194 7.85 14.43 -6.51
C GLY A 194 7.48 15.54 -5.53
N VAL A 195 6.57 15.27 -4.60
CA VAL A 195 6.18 16.23 -3.55
C VAL A 195 7.32 16.50 -2.59
N ASP A 196 7.97 15.45 -2.07
CA ASP A 196 9.08 15.60 -1.11
C ASP A 196 10.26 16.36 -1.75
N ASN A 197 10.61 16.01 -3.00
CA ASN A 197 11.69 16.68 -3.71
C ASN A 197 11.37 18.14 -4.03
N ALA A 198 10.14 18.45 -4.47
CA ALA A 198 9.73 19.83 -4.73
C ALA A 198 9.76 20.69 -3.45
N GLN A 199 9.37 20.13 -2.31
CA GLN A 199 9.46 20.83 -1.03
C GLN A 199 10.92 21.08 -0.61
N LEU A 200 11.79 20.10 -0.80
CA LEU A 200 13.23 20.24 -0.53
C LEU A 200 13.86 21.34 -1.38
N VAL A 201 13.62 21.32 -2.70
CA VAL A 201 14.12 22.35 -3.62
C VAL A 201 13.59 23.73 -3.24
N ARG A 202 12.29 23.86 -2.90
CA ARG A 202 11.70 25.12 -2.46
C ARG A 202 12.38 25.65 -1.19
N LYS A 203 12.66 24.80 -0.20
CA LYS A 203 13.37 25.19 1.02
C LYS A 203 14.79 25.67 0.71
N ASN A 204 15.53 24.97 -0.15
CA ASN A 204 16.88 25.38 -0.55
C ASN A 204 16.88 26.75 -1.24
N LEU A 205 15.94 26.98 -2.17
CA LEU A 205 15.77 28.28 -2.84
C LEU A 205 15.38 29.41 -1.87
N GLN A 206 14.66 29.10 -0.78
CA GLN A 206 14.34 30.07 0.27
C GLN A 206 15.56 30.38 1.14
N ASN A 207 16.35 29.37 1.51
CA ASN A 207 17.56 29.53 2.31
C ASN A 207 18.65 30.30 1.57
N GLU A 208 18.85 30.05 0.27
CA GLU A 208 19.80 30.82 -0.56
C GLU A 208 19.42 32.31 -0.62
N LYS A 209 18.12 32.63 -0.69
CA LYS A 209 17.65 34.03 -0.67
C LYS A 209 17.88 34.73 0.67
N ILE A 210 17.91 34.00 1.77
CA ILE A 210 18.14 34.55 3.12
C ILE A 210 19.65 34.77 3.37
N CYS A 211 20.52 33.93 2.79
CA CYS A 211 21.97 34.01 2.95
C CYS A 211 22.65 35.04 2.03
N VAL A 212 21.94 35.71 1.13
CA VAL A 212 22.43 36.90 0.43
C VAL A 212 22.12 38.12 1.31
N PRO A 213 23.10 38.75 1.99
CA PRO A 213 22.82 39.91 2.82
C PRO A 213 22.43 41.09 1.92
N SER A 214 21.28 41.69 2.19
CA SER A 214 21.14 43.12 1.92
C SER A 214 22.14 43.85 2.80
N GLU A 215 23.16 44.47 2.19
CA GLU A 215 23.94 45.51 2.85
C GLU A 215 22.98 46.59 3.34
N THR A 216 22.59 46.56 4.62
CA THR A 216 22.71 47.68 5.57
C THR A 216 22.02 47.37 6.90
N THR A 217 22.66 47.90 7.95
CA THR A 217 22.21 48.10 9.34
C THR A 217 22.22 46.90 10.29
N LEU A 218 23.29 46.88 11.09
CA LEU A 218 23.30 46.37 12.46
C LEU A 218 22.05 46.83 13.21
N ASN A 219 21.40 45.91 13.92
CA ASN A 219 20.99 46.14 15.29
C ASN A 219 20.78 44.82 16.02
N GLU A 220 21.53 44.66 17.11
CA GLU A 220 21.39 43.59 18.08
C GLU A 220 19.98 43.55 18.67
N LYS A 221 19.35 42.38 18.69
CA LYS A 221 18.28 42.08 19.64
C LYS A 221 18.26 40.60 20.04
N LYS A 222 18.85 40.38 21.22
CA LYS A 222 18.53 39.41 22.29
C LYS A 222 17.55 38.28 21.91
N ILE A 223 18.08 37.05 21.83
CA ILE A 223 17.31 35.81 21.71
C ILE A 223 16.94 35.34 23.12
N THR A 224 15.64 35.28 23.40
CA THR A 224 15.05 34.51 24.51
C THR A 224 14.64 33.14 24.00
N ASN A 225 15.09 32.10 24.71
CA ASN A 225 14.77 30.69 24.48
C ASN A 225 13.27 30.41 24.68
N THR A 226 12.70 29.58 23.80
CA THR A 226 11.69 28.57 24.15
C THR A 226 11.63 27.52 23.04
N ASP A 227 12.04 26.31 23.41
CA ASP A 227 11.56 24.97 23.04
C ASP A 227 10.86 24.79 21.69
N ASP A 228 11.59 24.20 20.73
CA ASP A 228 10.97 23.53 19.59
C ASP A 228 11.54 22.11 19.41
N ILE A 229 10.60 21.19 19.22
CA ILE A 229 10.79 19.74 19.30
C ILE A 229 11.64 19.26 18.12
N THR A 230 12.65 18.46 18.46
CA THR A 230 13.71 17.93 17.61
C THR A 230 13.15 17.07 16.45
N GLN A 231 13.20 17.62 15.23
CA GLN A 231 13.29 16.83 14.00
C GLN A 231 14.78 16.58 13.72
N PRO A 232 15.21 15.37 13.30
CA PRO A 232 16.61 15.12 13.02
C PRO A 232 17.04 15.97 11.81
N ASN A 233 18.09 16.77 12.01
CA ASN A 233 18.68 17.64 11.00
C ASN A 233 19.07 16.83 9.74
N GLU A 234 18.24 16.91 8.69
CA GLU A 234 18.67 16.55 7.34
C GLU A 234 19.66 17.61 6.86
N THR A 235 20.94 17.24 6.87
CA THR A 235 22.09 18.04 6.42
C THR A 235 21.83 18.73 5.09
N THR A 236 22.12 20.03 5.08
CA THR A 236 22.14 20.99 3.98
C THR A 236 22.62 20.36 2.66
N LEU A 237 21.73 20.37 1.66
CA LEU A 237 22.02 19.93 0.30
C LEU A 237 22.69 21.09 -0.47
N THR A 238 23.98 21.32 -0.25
CA THR A 238 24.76 22.27 -1.06
C THR A 238 25.96 21.58 -1.71
N GLY A 239 26.01 21.62 -3.05
CA GLY A 239 27.25 21.72 -3.82
C GLY A 239 28.13 20.49 -4.06
N ASN A 240 27.78 19.26 -3.65
CA ASN A 240 28.60 18.07 -3.96
C ASN A 240 27.97 17.23 -5.09
N THR A 241 28.59 17.19 -6.27
CA THR A 241 28.13 16.41 -7.44
C THR A 241 27.94 14.92 -7.11
N ASN A 242 28.77 14.36 -6.22
CA ASN A 242 28.62 12.98 -5.75
C ASN A 242 27.36 12.76 -4.90
N LEU A 243 26.94 13.78 -4.13
CA LEU A 243 25.73 13.70 -3.30
C LEU A 243 24.46 13.72 -4.17
N ASN A 244 24.46 14.50 -5.24
CA ASN A 244 23.36 14.55 -6.20
C ASN A 244 23.22 13.24 -6.99
N PHE A 245 24.35 12.62 -7.37
CA PHE A 245 24.33 11.32 -8.06
C PHE A 245 23.82 10.19 -7.16
N LEU A 246 24.27 10.11 -5.91
CA LEU A 246 23.78 9.13 -4.94
C LEU A 246 22.28 9.30 -4.67
N TYR A 247 21.82 10.55 -4.52
CA TYR A 247 20.40 10.85 -4.34
C TYR A 247 19.54 10.38 -5.53
N LEU A 248 20.02 10.59 -6.75
CA LEU A 248 19.36 10.10 -7.96
C LEU A 248 19.26 8.57 -7.96
N LEU A 249 20.35 7.86 -7.63
CA LEU A 249 20.34 6.39 -7.56
C LEU A 249 19.42 5.86 -6.45
N GLU A 250 19.41 6.47 -5.27
CA GLU A 250 18.47 6.14 -4.18
C GLU A 250 17.01 6.31 -4.63
N THR A 251 16.73 7.37 -5.37
CA THR A 251 15.40 7.67 -5.90
C THR A 251 14.99 6.66 -6.97
N LEU A 252 15.88 6.36 -7.91
CA LEU A 252 15.61 5.35 -8.95
C LEU A 252 15.40 3.96 -8.32
N LEU A 253 16.22 3.60 -7.33
CA LEU A 253 16.04 2.36 -6.59
C LEU A 253 14.68 2.34 -5.90
N TYR A 254 14.28 3.40 -5.20
CA TYR A 254 12.96 3.50 -4.57
C TYR A 254 11.81 3.32 -5.57
N ILE A 255 11.84 4.06 -6.69
CA ILE A 255 10.79 4.05 -7.71
C ILE A 255 10.68 2.66 -8.33
N PHE A 256 11.80 2.08 -8.75
CA PHE A 256 11.85 0.83 -9.51
C PHE A 256 12.13 -0.42 -8.67
N TYR A 257 12.14 -0.31 -7.34
CA TYR A 257 12.46 -1.40 -6.42
C TYR A 257 11.63 -2.65 -6.71
N PHE A 258 12.22 -3.65 -7.35
CA PHE A 258 11.48 -4.77 -7.95
C PHE A 258 10.65 -5.57 -6.93
N PRO A 259 11.18 -5.93 -5.74
CA PRO A 259 10.44 -6.75 -4.78
C PRO A 259 9.06 -6.18 -4.41
N SER A 260 8.93 -4.85 -4.34
CA SER A 260 7.66 -4.19 -4.01
C SER A 260 7.20 -3.21 -5.10
N PHE A 261 7.64 -3.38 -6.36
CA PHE A 261 7.33 -2.44 -7.44
C PHE A 261 5.84 -2.47 -7.79
N ASN A 262 5.33 -3.66 -8.09
CA ASN A 262 3.93 -3.89 -8.40
C ASN A 262 3.33 -4.78 -7.31
N ARG A 263 2.21 -4.35 -6.72
CA ARG A 263 1.49 -5.09 -5.66
C ARG A 263 2.34 -5.36 -4.42
N GLY A 264 3.16 -4.41 -4.01
CA GLY A 264 3.88 -4.45 -2.74
C GLY A 264 3.32 -3.45 -1.72
N PRO A 265 3.65 -3.60 -0.43
CA PRO A 265 3.29 -2.61 0.57
C PRO A 265 3.93 -1.25 0.22
N LEU A 266 3.13 -0.19 0.23
CA LEU A 266 3.62 1.15 -0.09
C LEU A 266 4.47 1.71 1.05
N ILE A 267 5.70 2.11 0.73
CA ILE A 267 6.64 2.75 1.65
C ILE A 267 6.89 4.16 1.10
N ARG A 268 7.00 5.17 1.99
CA ARG A 268 7.33 6.54 1.55
C ARG A 268 8.82 6.63 1.21
N ILE A 269 9.20 7.50 0.29
CA ILE A 269 10.60 7.68 -0.12
C ILE A 269 11.51 7.99 1.07
N ALA A 270 11.07 8.85 2.00
CA ALA A 270 11.85 9.21 3.19
C ALA A 270 12.18 7.98 4.06
N ASP A 271 11.19 7.12 4.31
CA ASP A 271 11.36 5.90 5.12
C ASP A 271 12.24 4.88 4.38
N PHE A 272 12.01 4.69 3.08
CA PHE A 272 12.78 3.75 2.26
C PHE A 272 14.27 4.13 2.22
N ARG A 273 14.57 5.40 1.95
CA ARG A 273 15.95 5.91 1.88
C ARG A 273 16.66 5.76 3.22
N LEU A 274 16.01 6.08 4.32
CA LEU A 274 16.57 5.91 5.67
C LEU A 274 16.91 4.44 5.94
N GLN A 275 16.02 3.52 5.59
CA GLN A 275 16.22 2.09 5.81
C GLN A 275 17.37 1.52 4.95
N ILE A 276 17.44 1.87 3.67
CA ILE A 276 18.53 1.44 2.78
C ILE A 276 19.88 1.97 3.25
N LYS A 277 19.98 3.28 3.58
CA LYS A 277 21.20 3.88 4.11
C LYS A 277 21.67 3.17 5.38
N THR A 278 20.75 2.95 6.32
CA THR A 278 21.03 2.24 7.57
C THR A 278 21.50 0.81 7.31
N SER A 279 20.84 0.10 6.38
CA SER A 279 21.24 -1.27 6.02
C SER A 279 22.61 -1.32 5.35
N PHE A 280 22.95 -0.32 4.54
CA PHE A 280 24.23 -0.29 3.83
C PHE A 280 25.38 -0.01 4.79
N ALA A 281 25.21 0.96 5.70
CA ALA A 281 26.17 1.25 6.77
C ALA A 281 26.39 0.04 7.70
N ALA A 282 25.32 -0.67 8.08
CA ALA A 282 25.44 -1.89 8.89
C ALA A 282 26.22 -3.00 8.17
N ALA A 283 26.06 -3.13 6.85
CA ALA A 283 26.77 -4.13 6.05
C ALA A 283 28.26 -3.80 5.87
N GLU A 284 28.64 -2.52 5.87
CA GLU A 284 30.06 -2.11 5.87
C GLU A 284 30.77 -2.51 7.16
N LEU A 285 30.09 -2.41 8.30
CA LEU A 285 30.65 -2.78 9.61
C LEU A 285 30.74 -4.30 9.80
N SER A 286 29.70 -5.04 9.41
CA SER A 286 29.65 -6.50 9.54
C SER A 286 29.01 -7.15 8.31
N PRO A 287 29.80 -7.52 7.28
CA PRO A 287 29.27 -8.12 6.06
C PRO A 287 28.85 -9.56 6.31
N THR A 288 27.55 -9.81 6.41
CA THR A 288 26.96 -11.15 6.45
C THR A 288 26.14 -11.38 5.18
N PHE A 289 26.26 -12.57 4.58
CA PHE A 289 25.50 -12.92 3.38
C PHE A 289 23.98 -12.99 3.65
N LEU A 290 23.58 -13.46 4.84
CA LEU A 290 22.18 -13.46 5.26
C LEU A 290 21.95 -12.45 6.39
N PRO A 291 20.78 -11.80 6.44
CA PRO A 291 20.39 -10.98 7.57
C PRO A 291 20.33 -11.81 8.87
N LYS A 292 20.67 -11.21 10.01
CA LYS A 292 20.55 -11.86 11.34
C LYS A 292 19.15 -12.42 11.61
N ASN A 293 18.12 -11.78 11.05
CA ASN A 293 16.71 -12.19 11.21
C ASN A 293 16.22 -13.17 10.13
N CYS A 294 17.11 -13.84 9.38
CA CYS A 294 16.73 -14.72 8.27
C CYS A 294 15.73 -15.82 8.68
N LEU A 295 15.87 -16.39 9.88
CA LEU A 295 14.93 -17.41 10.38
C LEU A 295 13.50 -16.85 10.53
N ASN A 296 13.37 -15.61 11.00
CA ASN A 296 12.07 -14.93 11.11
C ASN A 296 11.48 -14.63 9.73
N ILE A 297 12.31 -14.27 8.75
CA ILE A 297 11.88 -14.06 7.36
C ILE A 297 11.33 -15.39 6.80
N LEU A 298 12.08 -16.48 6.94
CA LEU A 298 11.65 -17.81 6.46
C LEU A 298 10.38 -18.30 7.15
N ARG A 299 10.27 -18.14 8.47
CA ARG A 299 9.06 -18.48 9.23
C ARG A 299 7.84 -17.70 8.71
N ASN A 300 8.00 -16.41 8.43
CA ASN A 300 6.90 -15.60 7.89
C ASN A 300 6.55 -16.00 6.46
N LEU A 301 7.53 -16.31 5.60
CA LEU A 301 7.28 -16.85 4.26
C LEU A 301 6.49 -18.16 4.32
N MET A 302 6.83 -19.07 5.23
CA MET A 302 6.07 -20.32 5.43
C MET A 302 4.63 -20.06 5.86
N ARG A 303 4.40 -19.09 6.74
CA ARG A 303 3.05 -18.64 7.12
C ARG A 303 2.28 -18.11 5.90
N LEU A 304 2.91 -17.35 5.01
CA LEU A 304 2.27 -16.80 3.80
C LEU A 304 1.96 -17.90 2.78
N VAL A 305 2.86 -18.88 2.61
CA VAL A 305 2.62 -20.08 1.78
C VAL A 305 1.42 -20.86 2.29
N PHE A 306 1.30 -21.04 3.62
CA PHE A 306 0.13 -21.68 4.21
C PHE A 306 -1.17 -20.95 3.83
N TRP A 307 -1.21 -19.62 4.00
CA TRP A 307 -2.41 -18.84 3.65
C TRP A 307 -2.71 -18.87 2.15
N MET A 308 -1.69 -18.81 1.30
CA MET A 308 -1.85 -18.97 -0.14
C MET A 308 -2.48 -20.32 -0.50
N LEU A 309 -1.98 -21.42 0.05
CA LEU A 309 -2.53 -22.77 -0.17
C LEU A 309 -3.93 -22.92 0.40
N PHE A 310 -4.20 -22.34 1.57
CA PHE A 310 -5.54 -22.29 2.16
C PHE A 310 -6.53 -21.58 1.23
N MET A 311 -6.15 -20.44 0.65
CA MET A 311 -6.98 -19.72 -0.31
C MET A 311 -7.24 -20.54 -1.57
N GLU A 312 -6.19 -21.11 -2.15
CA GLU A 312 -6.29 -21.99 -3.33
C GLU A 312 -7.24 -23.17 -3.09
N PHE A 313 -7.16 -23.78 -1.90
CA PHE A 313 -8.08 -24.84 -1.48
C PHE A 313 -9.51 -24.30 -1.32
N SER A 314 -9.71 -23.16 -0.66
CA SER A 314 -11.03 -22.60 -0.38
C SER A 314 -11.83 -22.27 -1.66
N LEU A 315 -11.15 -21.86 -2.73
CA LEU A 315 -11.74 -21.55 -4.04
C LEU A 315 -12.32 -22.79 -4.75
N HIS A 316 -11.99 -24.01 -4.32
CA HIS A 316 -12.64 -25.23 -4.78
C HIS A 316 -14.00 -25.52 -4.12
N TYR A 317 -14.37 -24.77 -3.09
CA TYR A 317 -15.55 -25.06 -2.26
C TYR A 317 -16.52 -23.90 -2.16
N LEU A 318 -16.04 -22.65 -2.05
CA LEU A 318 -16.89 -21.54 -1.65
C LEU A 318 -17.45 -20.70 -2.81
N TYR A 319 -16.82 -20.71 -3.99
CA TYR A 319 -17.30 -20.07 -5.24
C TYR A 319 -17.88 -18.63 -5.10
N PHE A 320 -17.48 -17.87 -4.07
CA PHE A 320 -18.14 -16.61 -3.68
C PHE A 320 -17.95 -15.52 -4.75
N SER A 321 -16.84 -15.52 -5.47
CA SER A 321 -16.57 -14.56 -6.53
C SER A 321 -17.37 -14.91 -7.79
N ALA A 322 -17.46 -16.20 -8.14
CA ALA A 322 -18.32 -16.67 -9.23
C ALA A 322 -19.81 -16.40 -8.96
N LEU A 323 -20.27 -16.60 -7.72
CA LEU A 323 -21.64 -16.28 -7.29
C LEU A 323 -21.95 -14.78 -7.46
N ALA A 324 -20.99 -13.91 -7.15
CA ALA A 324 -21.15 -12.46 -7.31
C ALA A 324 -21.21 -12.02 -8.79
N LEU A 325 -20.40 -12.62 -9.66
CA LEU A 325 -20.33 -12.22 -11.08
C LEU A 325 -21.48 -12.76 -11.93
N ASN A 326 -21.97 -13.97 -11.67
CA ASN A 326 -23.01 -14.61 -12.49
C ASN A 326 -24.44 -14.10 -12.17
N SER A 327 -24.60 -13.00 -11.42
CA SER A 327 -25.90 -12.38 -11.08
C SER A 327 -26.91 -13.34 -10.42
N VAL A 328 -26.40 -14.33 -9.66
CA VAL A 328 -27.22 -15.35 -8.97
C VAL A 328 -27.49 -15.00 -7.50
N LEU A 329 -27.04 -13.84 -7.04
CA LEU A 329 -27.15 -13.42 -5.64
C LEU A 329 -28.60 -13.38 -5.12
N ASN A 330 -29.57 -13.10 -6.00
CA ASN A 330 -31.00 -13.10 -5.67
C ASN A 330 -31.58 -14.50 -5.45
N LYS A 331 -30.86 -15.57 -5.82
CA LYS A 331 -31.26 -16.97 -5.60
C LYS A 331 -30.72 -17.55 -4.30
N LEU A 332 -29.80 -16.83 -3.65
CA LEU A 332 -29.20 -17.25 -2.40
C LEU A 332 -30.14 -16.96 -1.24
N SER A 333 -30.09 -17.82 -0.22
CA SER A 333 -30.68 -17.51 1.07
C SER A 333 -30.00 -16.28 1.69
N PHE A 334 -30.68 -15.64 2.62
CA PHE A 334 -30.13 -14.50 3.36
C PHE A 334 -28.75 -14.80 3.96
N TRP A 335 -28.58 -15.98 4.59
CA TRP A 335 -27.31 -16.40 5.19
C TRP A 335 -26.19 -16.60 4.17
N ALA A 336 -26.51 -17.21 3.02
CA ALA A 336 -25.55 -17.39 1.95
C ALA A 336 -25.16 -16.04 1.32
N LEU A 337 -26.11 -15.14 1.12
CA LEU A 337 -25.86 -13.80 0.59
C LEU A 337 -24.91 -13.00 1.49
N LEU A 338 -25.14 -13.00 2.81
CA LEU A 338 -24.24 -12.35 3.77
C LEU A 338 -22.84 -12.97 3.75
N ALA A 339 -22.76 -14.29 3.68
CA ALA A 339 -21.49 -14.99 3.61
C ALA A 339 -20.72 -14.72 2.32
N VAL A 340 -21.38 -14.53 1.16
CA VAL A 340 -20.69 -14.11 -0.07
C VAL A 340 -19.99 -12.76 0.14
N GLY A 341 -20.67 -11.77 0.73
CA GLY A 341 -20.07 -10.48 1.05
C GLY A 341 -18.91 -10.59 2.05
N HIS A 342 -19.09 -11.35 3.12
CA HIS A 342 -18.04 -11.59 4.11
C HIS A 342 -16.82 -12.32 3.51
N LEU A 343 -17.05 -13.38 2.72
CA LEU A 343 -16.00 -14.14 2.07
C LEU A 343 -15.24 -13.31 1.03
N ALA A 344 -15.93 -12.46 0.27
CA ALA A 344 -15.27 -11.52 -0.64
C ALA A 344 -14.31 -10.58 0.11
N GLY A 345 -14.73 -10.04 1.26
CA GLY A 345 -13.87 -9.24 2.12
C GLY A 345 -12.69 -10.03 2.71
N GLN A 346 -12.94 -11.23 3.21
CA GLN A 346 -11.90 -12.11 3.78
C GLN A 346 -10.88 -12.52 2.72
N PHE A 347 -11.36 -12.85 1.52
CA PHE A 347 -10.52 -13.13 0.37
C PHE A 347 -9.65 -11.93 0.02
N PHE A 348 -10.25 -10.73 -0.06
CA PHE A 348 -9.51 -9.50 -0.35
C PHE A 348 -8.40 -9.23 0.68
N MET A 349 -8.69 -9.42 1.97
CA MET A 349 -7.71 -9.30 3.04
C MET A 349 -6.57 -10.31 2.93
N ILE A 350 -6.87 -11.61 2.78
CA ILE A 350 -5.83 -12.65 2.72
C ILE A 350 -5.01 -12.49 1.44
N LYS A 351 -5.63 -12.11 0.32
CA LYS A 351 -4.96 -11.74 -0.93
C LYS A 351 -3.89 -10.68 -0.67
N TYR A 352 -4.24 -9.57 -0.01
CA TYR A 352 -3.28 -8.50 0.29
C TYR A 352 -2.22 -8.94 1.30
N MET A 353 -2.59 -9.70 2.33
CA MET A 353 -1.64 -10.27 3.28
C MET A 353 -0.59 -11.13 2.56
N VAL A 354 -1.01 -12.00 1.63
CA VAL A 354 -0.10 -12.87 0.89
C VAL A 354 0.76 -12.06 -0.07
N ILE A 355 0.15 -11.29 -0.97
CA ILE A 355 0.87 -10.59 -2.04
C ILE A 355 1.84 -9.55 -1.45
N TYR A 356 1.37 -8.69 -0.53
CA TYR A 356 2.25 -7.69 0.12
C TYR A 356 3.22 -8.36 1.09
N GLY A 357 2.81 -9.45 1.74
CA GLY A 357 3.65 -10.21 2.65
C GLY A 357 4.87 -10.78 1.95
N PHE A 358 4.72 -11.36 0.74
CA PHE A 358 5.84 -11.88 -0.05
C PHE A 358 6.82 -10.78 -0.40
N ALA A 359 6.34 -9.69 -1.04
CA ALA A 359 7.14 -8.51 -1.34
C ALA A 359 7.87 -7.97 -0.09
N GLY A 360 7.16 -7.92 1.02
CA GLY A 360 7.67 -7.43 2.29
C GLY A 360 8.74 -8.31 2.92
N GLN A 361 8.57 -9.63 2.94
CA GLN A 361 9.58 -10.56 3.45
C GLN A 361 10.83 -10.56 2.56
N LEU A 362 10.65 -10.47 1.24
CA LEU A 362 11.76 -10.40 0.30
C LEU A 362 12.56 -9.10 0.49
N GLY A 363 11.89 -7.96 0.69
CA GLY A 363 12.58 -6.70 0.97
C GLY A 363 13.33 -6.64 2.30
N ARG A 364 12.98 -7.48 3.28
CA ARG A 364 13.73 -7.61 4.53
C ARG A 364 15.14 -8.16 4.33
N PHE A 365 15.41 -8.88 3.24
CA PHE A 365 16.79 -9.24 2.88
C PHE A 365 17.63 -8.00 2.58
N ASP A 366 17.01 -6.93 2.08
CA ASP A 366 17.67 -5.66 1.79
C ASP A 366 17.70 -4.71 3.00
N GLY A 367 17.15 -5.13 4.14
CA GLY A 367 16.98 -4.27 5.32
C GLY A 367 15.77 -3.33 5.21
N VAL A 368 14.93 -3.51 4.18
CA VAL A 368 13.68 -2.77 4.01
C VAL A 368 12.57 -3.49 4.79
N ASN A 369 12.10 -2.84 5.84
CA ASN A 369 11.01 -3.30 6.68
C ASN A 369 9.72 -2.56 6.27
N PRO A 370 8.77 -3.24 5.61
CA PRO A 370 7.49 -2.65 5.27
C PRO A 370 6.63 -2.47 6.53
N TYR A 371 5.53 -1.72 6.36
CA TYR A 371 4.48 -1.62 7.38
C TYR A 371 3.80 -2.96 7.66
N SER A 372 3.03 -3.01 8.76
CA SER A 372 2.30 -4.22 9.15
C SER A 372 1.26 -4.62 8.10
N GLU A 373 1.08 -5.93 7.96
CA GLU A 373 0.04 -6.56 7.14
C GLU A 373 -1.38 -6.19 7.61
N PRO A 374 -2.41 -6.39 6.77
CA PRO A 374 -3.80 -6.09 7.12
C PRO A 374 -4.25 -6.78 8.41
N ARG A 375 -4.94 -6.04 9.28
CA ARG A 375 -5.66 -6.65 10.41
C ARG A 375 -6.87 -7.42 9.93
N CYS A 376 -7.28 -8.42 10.72
CA CYS A 376 -8.42 -9.24 10.32
C CYS A 376 -9.73 -8.45 10.32
N ILE A 377 -10.39 -8.38 9.15
CA ILE A 377 -11.54 -7.49 8.93
C ILE A 377 -12.75 -7.83 9.83
N SER A 378 -12.89 -9.10 10.25
CA SER A 378 -13.94 -9.53 11.19
C SER A 378 -13.72 -9.04 12.62
N TRP A 379 -12.54 -8.50 12.93
CA TRP A 379 -12.17 -8.01 14.26
C TRP A 379 -12.06 -6.49 14.32
N ILE A 380 -12.44 -5.79 13.25
CA ILE A 380 -12.43 -4.34 13.17
C ILE A 380 -13.82 -3.83 13.52
N TYR A 381 -13.91 -2.98 14.55
CA TYR A 381 -15.17 -2.47 15.10
C TYR A 381 -15.52 -1.05 14.59
N SER A 382 -14.61 -0.36 13.92
CA SER A 382 -14.86 0.95 13.28
C SER A 382 -14.28 0.99 11.87
N TYR A 383 -14.97 1.67 10.95
CA TYR A 383 -14.49 1.90 9.60
C TYR A 383 -13.30 2.87 9.59
N THR A 384 -13.21 3.80 10.53
CA THR A 384 -11.99 4.60 10.72
C THR A 384 -10.77 3.70 10.96
N ASP A 385 -10.91 2.65 11.79
CA ASP A 385 -9.85 1.67 12.00
C ASP A 385 -9.63 0.75 10.79
N MET A 386 -10.68 0.43 10.02
CA MET A 386 -10.55 -0.28 8.75
C MET A 386 -9.60 0.45 7.81
N TRP A 387 -9.80 1.75 7.60
CA TRP A 387 -8.93 2.57 6.74
C TRP A 387 -7.52 2.73 7.29
N ARG A 388 -7.34 2.74 8.62
CA ARG A 388 -6.03 2.88 9.25
C ARG A 388 -5.19 1.61 9.22
N TYR A 389 -5.82 0.44 9.35
CA TYR A 389 -5.13 -0.83 9.60
C TYR A 389 -5.30 -1.90 8.52
N PHE A 390 -6.11 -1.67 7.50
CA PHE A 390 -6.19 -2.59 6.35
C PHE A 390 -4.94 -2.45 5.48
N ASP A 391 -4.69 -1.27 4.92
CA ASP A 391 -3.45 -0.95 4.19
C ASP A 391 -2.72 0.21 4.87
N VAL A 392 -1.81 -0.13 5.78
CA VAL A 392 -1.06 0.86 6.57
C VAL A 392 -0.15 1.73 5.69
N GLY A 393 0.37 1.16 4.60
CA GLY A 393 1.24 1.89 3.67
C GLY A 393 0.46 2.95 2.90
N LEU A 394 -0.66 2.55 2.31
CA LEU A 394 -1.57 3.47 1.65
C LEU A 394 -2.12 4.52 2.64
N TYR A 395 -2.52 4.11 3.86
CA TYR A 395 -3.01 5.04 4.88
C TYR A 395 -1.98 6.13 5.23
N LYS A 396 -0.70 5.75 5.44
CA LYS A 396 0.36 6.72 5.71
C LYS A 396 0.62 7.62 4.52
N PHE A 397 0.57 7.08 3.31
CA PHE A 397 0.70 7.86 2.08
C PHE A 397 -0.42 8.89 1.95
N ILE A 398 -1.70 8.48 1.98
CA ILE A 398 -2.83 9.40 1.81
C ILE A 398 -2.87 10.43 2.94
N THR A 399 -2.51 10.04 4.16
CA THR A 399 -2.44 10.96 5.29
C THR A 399 -1.39 12.04 5.07
N THR A 400 -0.19 11.65 4.63
CA THR A 400 0.96 12.55 4.44
C THR A 400 0.78 13.48 3.25
N TYR A 401 0.38 12.94 2.10
CA TYR A 401 0.42 13.66 0.83
C TYR A 401 -0.91 14.32 0.45
N LEU A 402 -2.05 13.84 0.97
CA LEU A 402 -3.37 14.40 0.65
C LEU A 402 -4.05 15.02 1.88
N TYR A 403 -4.28 14.25 2.93
CA TYR A 403 -5.13 14.67 4.05
C TYR A 403 -4.54 15.83 4.86
N LEU A 404 -3.28 15.70 5.33
CA LEU A 404 -2.64 16.71 6.17
C LEU A 404 -2.42 18.04 5.44
N PRO A 405 -1.94 18.08 4.18
CA PRO A 405 -1.78 19.34 3.43
C PRO A 405 -3.09 20.11 3.23
N LEU A 406 -4.24 19.43 3.20
CA LEU A 406 -5.57 20.04 3.08
C LEU A 406 -6.13 20.56 4.42
N GLY A 407 -5.32 20.57 5.47
CA GLY A 407 -5.69 21.04 6.82
C GLY A 407 -6.02 19.93 7.80
N GLY A 408 -6.31 18.71 7.29
CA GLY A 408 -6.63 17.54 8.09
C GLY A 408 -7.66 17.85 9.20
N SER A 409 -7.45 17.26 10.38
CA SER A 409 -8.29 17.52 11.56
C SER A 409 -7.95 18.80 12.32
N ARG A 410 -6.97 19.61 11.86
CA ARG A 410 -6.45 20.76 12.62
C ARG A 410 -7.29 22.02 12.47
N ARG A 411 -8.08 22.13 11.40
CA ARG A 411 -8.89 23.32 11.07
C ARG A 411 -10.40 23.10 11.28
N GLY A 412 -10.76 22.20 12.19
CA GLY A 412 -12.14 21.88 12.55
C GLY A 412 -12.84 20.88 11.61
N LEU A 413 -14.10 20.58 11.92
CA LEU A 413 -14.88 19.52 11.27
C LEU A 413 -15.04 19.73 9.76
N ILE A 414 -15.33 20.96 9.31
CA ILE A 414 -15.52 21.25 7.87
C ILE A 414 -14.25 20.94 7.07
N SER A 415 -13.08 21.34 7.58
CA SER A 415 -11.80 21.06 6.91
C SER A 415 -11.50 19.56 6.89
N GLN A 416 -11.83 18.84 7.97
CA GLN A 416 -11.68 17.40 8.03
C GLN A 416 -12.56 16.70 7.00
N LEU A 417 -13.84 17.08 6.91
CA LEU A 417 -14.80 16.55 5.94
C LEU A 417 -14.30 16.81 4.51
N ALA A 418 -13.98 18.07 4.18
CA ALA A 418 -13.47 18.44 2.86
C ALA A 418 -12.18 17.69 2.49
N ALA A 419 -11.20 17.60 3.41
CA ALA A 419 -9.96 16.87 3.17
C ALA A 419 -10.20 15.38 2.95
N SER A 420 -11.08 14.75 3.75
CA SER A 420 -11.44 13.35 3.55
C SER A 420 -12.22 13.11 2.25
N GLY A 421 -13.09 14.04 1.84
CA GLY A 421 -13.78 13.99 0.55
C GLY A 421 -12.81 14.00 -0.63
N VAL A 422 -11.77 14.84 -0.59
CA VAL A 422 -10.71 14.85 -1.62
C VAL A 422 -9.91 13.54 -1.61
N VAL A 423 -9.62 12.97 -0.44
CA VAL A 423 -8.95 11.66 -0.33
C VAL A 423 -9.78 10.56 -0.99
N PHE A 424 -11.09 10.49 -0.72
CA PHE A 424 -11.98 9.51 -1.36
C PHE A 424 -12.13 9.73 -2.86
N LEU A 425 -12.17 10.98 -3.32
CA LEU A 425 -12.16 11.31 -4.75
C LEU A 425 -10.87 10.83 -5.43
N PHE A 426 -9.71 11.03 -4.79
CA PHE A 426 -8.44 10.52 -5.28
C PHE A 426 -8.44 9.00 -5.37
N ILE A 427 -8.89 8.29 -4.33
CA ILE A 427 -8.99 6.83 -4.30
C ILE A 427 -9.90 6.32 -5.44
N TYR A 428 -11.05 6.96 -5.63
CA TYR A 428 -11.99 6.65 -6.72
C TYR A 428 -11.34 6.76 -8.11
N LEU A 429 -10.66 7.87 -8.38
CA LEU A 429 -10.02 8.11 -9.67
C LEU A 429 -8.81 7.19 -9.88
N TRP A 430 -7.99 7.00 -8.84
CA TRP A 430 -6.81 6.13 -8.88
C TRP A 430 -7.17 4.67 -9.16
N HIS A 431 -8.30 4.18 -8.65
CA HIS A 431 -8.80 2.83 -8.94
C HIS A 431 -9.51 2.69 -10.31
N GLY A 432 -9.60 3.75 -11.11
CA GLY A 432 -10.11 3.70 -12.49
C GLY A 432 -11.53 4.25 -12.69
N GLY A 433 -12.15 4.87 -11.69
CA GLY A 433 -13.33 5.72 -11.91
C GLY A 433 -14.60 4.99 -12.36
N THR A 434 -14.81 3.72 -11.97
CA THR A 434 -16.01 2.96 -12.35
C THR A 434 -17.20 3.23 -11.42
N ARG A 435 -18.43 3.01 -11.89
CA ARG A 435 -19.65 3.22 -11.08
C ARG A 435 -19.62 2.45 -9.75
N SER A 436 -19.12 1.22 -9.74
CA SER A 436 -19.03 0.40 -8.53
C SER A 436 -18.07 1.01 -7.51
N LEU A 437 -16.93 1.54 -7.97
CA LEU A 437 -15.96 2.23 -7.11
C LEU A 437 -16.51 3.55 -6.56
N PHE A 438 -17.30 4.28 -7.36
CA PHE A 438 -17.96 5.50 -6.89
C PHE A 438 -18.89 5.21 -5.72
N ILE A 439 -19.77 4.20 -5.88
CA ILE A 439 -20.70 3.78 -4.82
C ILE A 439 -19.93 3.35 -3.57
N TRP A 440 -18.87 2.55 -3.74
CA TRP A 440 -18.02 2.10 -2.64
C TRP A 440 -17.32 3.28 -1.91
N CYS A 441 -16.74 4.23 -2.65
CA CYS A 441 -16.07 5.39 -2.07
C CYS A 441 -17.06 6.31 -1.33
N CYS A 442 -18.22 6.59 -1.93
CA CYS A 442 -19.26 7.39 -1.29
C CYS A 442 -19.80 6.73 -0.03
N GLY A 443 -20.02 5.41 -0.06
CA GLY A 443 -20.46 4.65 1.11
C GLY A 443 -19.45 4.71 2.25
N ASN A 444 -18.17 4.46 1.96
CA ASN A 444 -17.11 4.57 2.97
C ASN A 444 -16.95 5.99 3.50
N TYR A 445 -17.03 7.00 2.62
CA TYR A 445 -16.98 8.39 3.04
C TYR A 445 -18.14 8.70 3.99
N LEU A 446 -19.37 8.33 3.64
CA LEU A 446 -20.55 8.53 4.48
C LEU A 446 -20.42 7.86 5.85
N VAL A 447 -19.93 6.62 5.90
CA VAL A 447 -19.73 5.93 7.19
C VAL A 447 -18.69 6.65 8.04
N CYS A 448 -17.56 7.09 7.47
CA CYS A 448 -16.56 7.88 8.18
C CYS A 448 -17.13 9.22 8.70
N ILE A 449 -18.05 9.85 7.96
CA ILE A 449 -18.76 11.05 8.41
C ILE A 449 -19.66 10.73 9.60
N ILE A 450 -20.45 9.65 9.52
CA ILE A 450 -21.34 9.22 10.59
C ILE A 450 -20.55 8.93 11.86
N GLU A 451 -19.42 8.22 11.77
CA GLU A 451 -18.54 7.95 12.91
C GLU A 451 -18.02 9.25 13.54
N GLN A 452 -17.61 10.23 12.73
CA GLN A 452 -17.14 11.52 13.24
C GLN A 452 -18.25 12.30 13.96
N PHE A 453 -19.47 12.29 13.42
CA PHE A 453 -20.62 12.89 14.11
C PHE A 453 -20.98 12.14 15.39
N GLY A 454 -20.88 10.81 15.40
CA GLY A 454 -21.07 9.99 16.60
C GLY A 454 -20.09 10.38 17.72
N VAL A 455 -18.80 10.49 17.40
CA VAL A 455 -17.77 10.94 18.35
C VAL A 455 -18.01 12.39 18.80
N ALA A 456 -18.44 13.27 17.90
CA ALA A 456 -18.76 14.66 18.26
C ALA A 456 -20.00 14.74 19.18
N ALA A 457 -21.01 13.90 18.95
CA ALA A 457 -22.21 13.83 19.77
C ALA A 457 -21.92 13.22 21.15
N GLU A 458 -21.11 12.17 21.23
CA GLU A 458 -20.66 11.55 22.49
C GLU A 458 -19.93 12.58 23.37
N ARG A 459 -19.10 13.44 22.77
CA ARG A 459 -18.36 14.52 23.47
C ARG A 459 -19.18 15.78 23.73
N SER A 460 -20.45 15.80 23.32
CA SER A 460 -21.32 16.94 23.58
C SER A 460 -21.88 16.88 25.01
N PRO A 461 -22.35 18.01 25.59
CA PRO A 461 -22.99 17.99 26.91
C PRO A 461 -24.16 17.01 27.00
N LEU A 462 -24.87 16.79 25.88
CA LEU A 462 -25.96 15.82 25.80
C LEU A 462 -25.45 14.37 25.83
N GLY A 463 -24.32 14.10 25.18
CA GLY A 463 -23.65 12.80 25.24
C GLY A 463 -23.14 12.49 26.64
N GLU A 464 -22.50 13.45 27.30
CA GLU A 464 -22.08 13.32 28.70
C GLU A 464 -23.25 13.01 29.63
N SER A 465 -24.42 13.62 29.42
CA SER A 465 -25.63 13.35 30.22
C SER A 465 -26.33 12.02 29.94
N LEU A 466 -26.01 11.36 28.83
CA LEU A 466 -26.58 10.05 28.46
C LEU A 466 -25.68 8.89 28.91
N VAL A 467 -24.38 9.15 29.09
CA VAL A 467 -23.37 8.15 29.47
C VAL A 467 -23.12 8.14 30.98
N CYS A 468 -23.21 9.30 31.64
CA CYS A 468 -23.19 9.43 33.11
C CYS A 468 -24.62 9.40 33.66
#